data_AF-A0A7Y2CRN3-F1
#
_entry.id   AF-A0A7Y2CRN3-F1
#
_cell.length_a   1.000
_cell.length_b   1.000
_cell.length_c   1.000
_cell.angle_alpha   90.00
_cell.angle_beta   90.00
_cell.angle_gamma   90.00
#
_symmetry.space_group_name_H-M   'P 1'
#
loop_
_entity.id
_entity.type
_entity.pdbx_description
1 polymer ?
#
loop_
_entity_poly.entity_id
_entity_poly.type
_entity_poly.pdbx_seq_one_letter_code
_entity_poly.pdbx_strand_id
1 'polypeptide(L)'
;MAFLIIDRRKQGKQKSAVNRQRFLKRFRKHIKEAVTDAVNKRSITDMERGEEISIPKKDISEPIFHHGKGGKQRRVLPGNKEFVRGDRIDRPKGGGGGGGGGQASDQGEGMDEFVFELNQQEFLDFMFEDLELPNLVRKQLKDSDSYKMVKGGYLKEGIPARLNVVQSLRGAKARRIALGGAIRREIRALEEELEALGEMASERRREVEYQLERARRRLNNIPFLDDFDLRYNNMIQQPTPTTSAVMFCLMDVSGSMTQDIKDLAKRFFVLLHLFLKRHYEKTEVVFIRHHTKADEVDEQEFFYSRETGGTVVSSALELMKTIVQE
;
A
#
# COMPACT_ATOMS: atom_id res chain seq x y z
N MET A 1 -8.57 3.32 -57.91
CA MET A 1 -7.71 4.10 -56.99
C MET A 1 -8.01 3.64 -55.58
N ALA A 2 -7.09 2.89 -54.96
CA ALA A 2 -7.23 2.46 -53.57
C ALA A 2 -6.87 3.66 -52.67
N PHE A 3 -7.86 4.19 -51.94
CA PHE A 3 -7.61 5.22 -50.95
C PHE A 3 -6.97 4.56 -49.73
N LEU A 4 -5.64 4.63 -49.65
CA LEU A 4 -4.90 4.27 -48.44
C LEU A 4 -5.14 5.37 -47.40
N ILE A 5 -6.05 5.13 -46.46
CA ILE A 5 -6.29 6.04 -45.33
C ILE A 5 -5.12 5.84 -44.36
N ILE A 6 -4.11 6.70 -44.46
CA ILE A 6 -3.04 6.79 -43.47
C ILE A 6 -3.51 7.73 -42.37
N ASP A 7 -3.90 7.20 -41.21
CA ASP A 7 -4.22 8.01 -40.03
C ASP A 7 -2.93 8.62 -39.46
N ARG A 8 -2.74 9.92 -39.69
CA ARG A 8 -1.55 10.69 -39.24
C ARG A 8 -1.72 11.31 -37.85
N ARG A 9 -2.81 11.04 -37.14
CA ARG A 9 -2.99 11.59 -35.79
C ARG A 9 -1.92 10.99 -34.88
N LYS A 10 -1.05 11.85 -34.29
CA LYS A 10 -0.18 11.44 -33.18
C LYS A 10 -1.04 10.68 -32.19
N GLN A 11 -0.77 9.38 -32.03
CA GLN A 11 -1.41 8.53 -31.02
C GLN A 11 -1.11 9.20 -29.68
N GLY A 12 -2.06 9.99 -29.17
CA GLY A 12 -1.94 10.56 -27.84
C GLY A 12 -1.81 9.42 -26.86
N LYS A 13 -0.83 9.48 -25.94
CA LYS A 13 -0.56 8.49 -24.89
C LYS A 13 -1.80 8.02 -24.10
N GLN A 14 -2.95 8.69 -24.24
CA GLN A 14 -4.20 8.45 -23.52
C GLN A 14 -5.30 7.74 -24.35
N LYS A 15 -5.13 7.48 -25.66
CA LYS A 15 -6.12 6.70 -26.45
C LYS A 15 -6.22 5.24 -25.99
N SER A 16 -5.10 4.68 -25.53
CA SER A 16 -5.03 3.31 -24.99
C SER A 16 -5.91 3.14 -23.75
N ALA A 17 -5.96 4.12 -22.86
CA ALA A 17 -6.74 4.04 -21.62
C ALA A 17 -8.25 3.94 -21.86
N VAL A 18 -8.80 4.78 -22.75
CA VAL A 18 -10.24 4.77 -23.07
C VAL A 18 -10.63 3.49 -23.81
N ASN A 19 -9.79 3.02 -24.73
CA ASN A 19 -10.02 1.76 -25.43
C ASN A 19 -9.90 0.56 -24.48
N ARG A 20 -8.92 0.56 -23.58
CA ARG A 20 -8.75 -0.44 -22.52
C ARG A 20 -9.96 -0.49 -21.59
N GLN A 21 -10.47 0.67 -21.15
CA GLN A 21 -11.68 0.72 -20.32
C GLN A 21 -12.92 0.18 -21.05
N ARG A 22 -13.10 0.53 -22.33
CA ARG A 22 -14.20 -0.03 -23.15
C ARG A 22 -14.07 -1.52 -23.35
N PHE A 23 -12.85 -2.01 -23.56
CA PHE A 23 -12.52 -3.42 -23.68
C PHE A 23 -12.85 -4.17 -22.38
N LEU A 24 -12.33 -3.71 -21.24
CA LEU A 24 -12.62 -4.26 -19.92
C LEU A 24 -14.13 -4.33 -19.66
N LYS A 25 -14.87 -3.29 -20.07
CA LYS A 25 -16.34 -3.26 -19.94
C LYS A 25 -17.03 -4.25 -20.89
N ARG A 26 -16.55 -4.41 -22.12
CA ARG A 26 -17.11 -5.34 -23.13
C ARG A 26 -16.87 -6.80 -22.73
N PHE A 27 -15.67 -7.11 -22.26
CA PHE A 27 -15.23 -8.47 -21.92
C PHE A 27 -15.32 -8.80 -20.43
N ARG A 28 -16.02 -7.97 -19.65
CA ARG A 28 -16.14 -8.10 -18.20
C ARG A 28 -16.49 -9.52 -17.75
N LYS A 29 -17.44 -10.18 -18.43
CA LYS A 29 -17.87 -11.54 -18.09
C LYS A 29 -16.74 -12.57 -18.28
N HIS A 30 -16.02 -12.50 -19.39
CA HIS A 30 -14.92 -13.43 -19.68
C HIS A 30 -13.71 -13.18 -18.77
N ILE A 31 -13.39 -11.91 -18.53
CA ILE A 31 -12.34 -11.53 -17.58
C ILE A 31 -12.67 -12.11 -16.21
N LYS A 32 -13.93 -12.01 -15.79
CA LYS A 32 -14.40 -12.53 -14.51
C LYS A 32 -14.32 -14.06 -14.41
N GLU A 33 -14.73 -14.78 -15.45
CA GLU A 33 -14.60 -16.24 -15.54
C GLU A 33 -13.11 -16.66 -15.46
N ALA A 34 -12.26 -15.99 -16.24
CA ALA A 34 -10.82 -16.25 -16.24
C ALA A 34 -10.15 -15.93 -14.89
N VAL A 35 -10.50 -14.81 -14.25
CA VAL A 35 -10.03 -14.43 -12.91
C VAL A 35 -10.44 -15.48 -11.86
N THR A 36 -11.66 -16.02 -11.97
CA THR A 36 -12.15 -17.06 -11.06
C THR A 36 -11.35 -18.35 -11.21
N ASP A 37 -11.08 -18.76 -12.45
CA ASP A 37 -10.26 -19.94 -12.76
C ASP A 37 -8.80 -19.74 -12.32
N ALA A 38 -8.29 -18.51 -12.43
CA ALA A 38 -6.95 -18.16 -12.01
C ALA A 38 -6.77 -18.23 -10.50
N VAL A 39 -7.70 -17.71 -9.70
CA VAL A 39 -7.65 -17.82 -8.24
C VAL A 39 -7.64 -19.27 -7.76
N ASN A 40 -8.41 -20.14 -8.42
CA ASN A 40 -8.41 -21.55 -8.09
C ASN A 40 -7.04 -22.21 -8.34
N LYS A 41 -6.28 -21.74 -9.34
CA LYS A 41 -4.95 -22.28 -9.70
C LYS A 41 -3.79 -21.61 -8.95
N ARG A 42 -3.95 -20.37 -8.48
CA ARG A 42 -2.86 -19.57 -7.91
C ARG A 42 -2.60 -19.87 -6.44
N SER A 43 -1.39 -19.53 -5.98
CA SER A 43 -1.03 -19.53 -4.56
C SER A 43 -1.52 -18.25 -3.85
N ILE A 44 -1.99 -18.37 -2.62
CA ILE A 44 -2.44 -17.28 -1.72
C ILE A 44 -1.33 -16.25 -1.50
N THR A 45 -0.08 -16.70 -1.46
CA THR A 45 1.08 -15.84 -1.15
C THR A 45 1.59 -15.06 -2.36
N ASP A 46 1.48 -15.62 -3.57
CA ASP A 46 1.99 -15.01 -4.81
C ASP A 46 0.96 -14.11 -5.50
N MET A 47 0.32 -13.17 -4.80
CA MET A 47 -0.70 -12.26 -5.35
C MET A 47 -0.18 -10.88 -5.77
N GLU A 48 1.14 -10.66 -5.73
CA GLU A 48 1.74 -9.36 -6.05
C GLU A 48 1.93 -9.13 -7.55
N ARG A 49 2.06 -10.22 -8.32
CA ARG A 49 2.29 -10.14 -9.77
C ARG A 49 0.97 -9.93 -10.52
N GLY A 50 1.00 -9.06 -11.53
CA GLY A 50 -0.08 -8.93 -12.51
C GLY A 50 -0.36 -10.27 -13.20
N GLU A 51 -1.55 -10.43 -13.76
CA GLU A 51 -1.95 -11.67 -14.41
C GLU A 51 -2.15 -11.49 -15.91
N GLU A 52 -1.56 -12.40 -16.69
CA GLU A 52 -1.80 -12.53 -18.12
C GLU A 52 -3.02 -13.41 -18.37
N ILE A 53 -4.15 -12.78 -18.66
CA ILE A 53 -5.38 -13.46 -19.02
C ILE A 53 -5.48 -13.55 -20.53
N SER A 54 -5.64 -14.77 -21.02
CA SER A 54 -5.88 -15.02 -22.43
C SER A 54 -7.39 -15.13 -22.72
N ILE A 55 -7.87 -14.39 -23.71
CA ILE A 55 -9.28 -14.39 -24.12
C ILE A 55 -9.45 -15.15 -25.45
N PRO A 56 -10.33 -16.17 -25.50
CA PRO A 56 -10.59 -16.91 -26.73
C PRO A 56 -11.09 -16.02 -27.88
N LYS A 57 -10.54 -16.21 -29.08
CA LYS A 57 -10.86 -15.40 -30.28
C LYS A 57 -12.32 -15.43 -30.74
N LYS A 58 -13.07 -16.48 -30.39
CA LYS A 58 -14.47 -16.64 -30.83
C LYS A 58 -15.34 -15.46 -30.40
N ASP A 59 -15.00 -14.82 -29.28
CA ASP A 59 -15.78 -13.75 -28.67
C ASP A 59 -15.27 -12.34 -29.04
N ILE A 60 -14.16 -12.24 -29.78
CA ILE A 60 -13.55 -10.96 -30.22
C ILE A 60 -14.10 -10.52 -31.60
N SER A 61 -15.09 -11.21 -32.16
CA SER A 61 -15.64 -10.86 -33.47
C SER A 61 -16.14 -9.40 -33.50
N GLU A 62 -15.62 -8.64 -34.46
CA GLU A 62 -16.06 -7.27 -34.73
C GLU A 62 -16.95 -7.28 -35.98
N PRO A 63 -18.09 -6.57 -35.98
CA PRO A 63 -18.91 -6.43 -37.17
C PRO A 63 -18.16 -5.58 -38.20
N ILE A 64 -17.89 -6.17 -39.37
CA ILE A 64 -17.23 -5.48 -40.46
C ILE A 64 -18.29 -4.77 -41.30
N PHE A 65 -18.22 -3.45 -41.36
CA PHE A 65 -19.08 -2.66 -42.24
C PHE A 65 -18.47 -2.62 -43.64
N HIS A 66 -19.15 -3.26 -44.59
CA HIS A 66 -18.85 -3.10 -46.00
C HIS A 66 -19.80 -2.08 -46.62
N HIS A 67 -19.27 -1.23 -47.51
CA HIS A 67 -20.11 -0.39 -48.35
C HIS A 67 -20.83 -1.28 -49.37
N GLY A 68 -22.08 -1.64 -49.07
CA GLY A 68 -22.97 -2.25 -50.04
C GLY A 68 -23.45 -1.23 -51.08
N LYS A 69 -23.75 -1.69 -52.29
CA LYS A 69 -24.48 -0.91 -53.29
C LYS A 69 -25.96 -0.81 -52.86
N GLY A 70 -26.26 -0.02 -51.83
CA GLY A 70 -27.62 0.15 -51.29
C GLY A 70 -28.60 0.77 -52.29
N GLY A 71 -29.91 0.60 -52.03
CA GLY A 71 -31.02 1.21 -52.78
C GLY A 71 -31.64 0.34 -53.89
N LYS A 72 -32.73 0.81 -54.50
CA LYS A 72 -33.30 0.23 -55.73
C LYS A 72 -32.37 0.53 -56.91
N GLN A 73 -31.50 -0.42 -57.27
CA GLN A 73 -30.63 -0.25 -58.43
C GLN A 73 -31.37 -0.61 -59.72
N ARG A 74 -31.55 0.37 -60.60
CA ARG A 74 -31.96 0.13 -62.00
C ARG A 74 -30.70 0.05 -62.85
N ARG A 75 -30.28 -1.16 -63.21
CA ARG A 75 -29.23 -1.35 -64.22
C ARG A 75 -29.88 -1.70 -65.56
N VAL A 76 -29.31 -1.21 -66.65
CA VAL A 76 -29.64 -1.68 -67.99
C VAL A 76 -28.62 -2.76 -68.32
N LEU A 77 -29.08 -3.99 -68.56
CA LEU A 77 -28.23 -5.06 -69.07
C LEU A 77 -28.39 -5.07 -70.60
N PRO A 78 -27.31 -5.16 -71.39
CA PRO A 78 -27.44 -5.45 -72.81
C PRO A 78 -28.09 -6.84 -72.94
N GLY A 79 -29.29 -6.90 -73.53
CA GLY A 79 -30.06 -8.13 -73.66
C GLY A 79 -29.51 -9.08 -74.72
N ASN A 80 -29.86 -10.37 -74.61
CA ASN A 80 -29.61 -11.36 -75.65
C ASN A 80 -30.50 -11.09 -76.88
N LYS A 81 -30.03 -11.46 -78.08
CA LYS A 81 -30.76 -11.19 -79.34
C LYS A 81 -31.91 -12.17 -79.61
N GLU A 82 -31.96 -13.30 -78.93
CA GLU A 82 -33.04 -14.29 -79.01
C GLU A 82 -33.45 -14.67 -77.59
N PHE A 83 -34.77 -14.71 -77.31
CA PHE A 83 -35.31 -14.94 -75.97
C PHE A 83 -36.02 -16.29 -75.90
N VAL A 84 -35.54 -17.19 -75.04
CA VAL A 84 -36.26 -18.41 -74.67
C VAL A 84 -36.85 -18.24 -73.27
N ARG A 85 -38.07 -18.75 -73.08
CA ARG A 85 -38.79 -18.65 -71.80
C ARG A 85 -38.03 -19.46 -70.73
N GLY A 86 -37.37 -18.77 -69.80
CA GLY A 86 -36.58 -19.39 -68.72
C GLY A 86 -35.19 -18.79 -68.49
N ASP A 87 -34.77 -17.82 -69.29
CA ASP A 87 -33.45 -17.18 -69.15
C ASP A 87 -33.23 -16.59 -67.75
N ARG A 88 -32.11 -17.00 -67.14
CA ARG A 88 -31.63 -16.50 -65.85
C ARG A 88 -30.43 -15.60 -66.07
N ILE A 89 -30.35 -14.50 -65.33
CA ILE A 89 -29.20 -13.60 -65.33
C ILE A 89 -28.15 -14.17 -64.38
N ASP A 90 -26.90 -14.28 -64.83
CA ASP A 90 -25.80 -14.70 -63.96
C ASP A 90 -25.67 -13.76 -62.76
N ARG A 91 -25.58 -14.35 -61.57
CA ARG A 91 -25.32 -13.60 -60.34
C ARG A 91 -23.99 -12.87 -60.53
N PRO A 92 -23.93 -11.54 -60.34
CA PRO A 92 -22.70 -10.79 -60.57
C PRO A 92 -21.59 -11.45 -59.76
N LYS A 93 -20.49 -11.84 -60.44
CA LYS A 93 -19.27 -12.27 -59.74
C LYS A 93 -18.89 -11.11 -58.84
N GLY A 94 -19.09 -11.28 -57.53
CA GLY A 94 -18.67 -10.30 -56.55
C GLY A 94 -17.22 -9.95 -56.83
N GLY A 95 -16.90 -8.65 -56.89
CA GLY A 95 -15.52 -8.22 -56.99
C GLY A 95 -14.70 -8.94 -55.92
N GLY A 96 -13.59 -9.53 -56.33
CA GLY A 96 -12.75 -10.38 -55.48
C GLY A 96 -12.37 -9.65 -54.19
N GLY A 97 -13.12 -9.92 -53.13
CA GLY A 97 -12.62 -9.92 -51.77
C GLY A 97 -12.14 -11.34 -51.55
N GLY A 98 -10.83 -11.51 -51.41
CA GLY A 98 -10.21 -12.80 -51.15
C GLY A 98 -10.96 -13.53 -50.06
N GLY A 99 -11.59 -14.65 -50.43
CA GLY A 99 -11.91 -15.67 -49.45
C GLY A 99 -10.58 -16.12 -48.87
N GLY A 100 -10.26 -15.61 -47.69
CA GLY A 100 -9.29 -16.24 -46.80
C GLY A 100 -9.87 -17.61 -46.49
N GLY A 101 -9.53 -18.59 -47.34
CA GLY A 101 -9.59 -19.98 -46.97
C GLY A 101 -8.83 -20.11 -45.66
N GLY A 102 -9.45 -20.74 -44.67
CA GLY A 102 -8.76 -21.12 -43.46
C GLY A 102 -7.57 -21.98 -43.84
N GLN A 103 -6.39 -21.39 -43.87
CA GLN A 103 -5.14 -22.10 -43.71
C GLN A 103 -5.12 -22.53 -42.25
N ALA A 104 -5.68 -23.71 -41.99
CA ALA A 104 -5.17 -24.54 -40.92
C ALA A 104 -3.85 -25.11 -41.44
N SER A 105 -2.77 -24.37 -41.24
CA SER A 105 -1.42 -24.89 -41.39
C SER A 105 -1.17 -25.87 -40.23
N ASP A 106 -0.73 -27.08 -40.55
CA ASP A 106 -0.32 -28.14 -39.61
C ASP A 106 1.01 -27.82 -38.89
N GLN A 107 1.37 -26.53 -38.88
CA GLN A 107 2.55 -25.96 -38.24
C GLN A 107 2.09 -24.69 -37.50
N GLY A 108 1.66 -24.90 -36.27
CA GLY A 108 2.17 -24.18 -35.09
C GLY A 108 2.03 -22.66 -34.93
N GLU A 109 1.43 -21.91 -35.86
CA GLU A 109 1.17 -20.47 -35.66
C GLU A 109 -0.30 -20.15 -35.94
N GLY A 110 -1.18 -20.70 -35.11
CA GLY A 110 -2.54 -20.21 -34.99
C GLY A 110 -2.47 -18.78 -34.48
N MET A 111 -2.94 -17.82 -35.29
CA MET A 111 -2.95 -16.39 -34.98
C MET A 111 -3.15 -16.14 -33.47
N ASP A 112 -2.27 -15.35 -32.88
CA ASP A 112 -2.06 -15.23 -31.42
C ASP A 112 -3.35 -15.05 -30.62
N GLU A 113 -3.49 -15.85 -29.57
CA GLU A 113 -4.42 -15.61 -28.47
C GLU A 113 -4.17 -14.20 -27.93
N PHE A 114 -5.24 -13.44 -27.70
CA PHE A 114 -5.08 -12.09 -27.20
C PHE A 114 -4.80 -12.17 -25.69
N VAL A 115 -3.52 -12.07 -25.33
CA VAL A 115 -3.05 -12.03 -23.94
C VAL A 115 -3.15 -10.61 -23.42
N PHE A 116 -3.80 -10.45 -22.27
CA PHE A 116 -3.97 -9.17 -21.60
C PHE A 116 -3.45 -9.22 -20.17
N GLU A 117 -2.61 -8.25 -19.82
CA GLU A 117 -2.10 -8.09 -18.46
C GLU A 117 -3.04 -7.24 -17.60
N LEU A 118 -3.55 -7.84 -16.52
CA LEU A 118 -4.24 -7.15 -15.43
C LEU A 118 -3.26 -6.69 -14.37
N ASN A 119 -3.42 -5.43 -13.95
CA ASN A 119 -2.74 -4.94 -12.76
C ASN A 119 -3.32 -5.60 -11.50
N GLN A 120 -2.51 -5.70 -10.43
CA GLN A 120 -2.96 -6.25 -9.15
C GLN A 120 -4.26 -5.62 -8.65
N GLN A 121 -4.36 -4.28 -8.68
CA GLN A 121 -5.56 -3.57 -8.24
C GLN A 121 -6.80 -3.94 -9.06
N GLU A 122 -6.65 -4.11 -10.36
CA GLU A 122 -7.77 -4.41 -11.26
C GLU A 122 -8.22 -5.85 -11.11
N PHE A 123 -7.28 -6.78 -10.97
CA PHE A 123 -7.56 -8.16 -10.63
C PHE A 123 -8.38 -8.25 -9.34
N LEU A 124 -7.95 -7.51 -8.30
CA LEU A 124 -8.65 -7.41 -7.04
C LEU A 124 -10.04 -6.80 -7.18
N ASP A 125 -10.20 -5.75 -7.97
CA ASP A 125 -11.50 -5.12 -8.20
C ASP A 125 -12.49 -6.09 -8.87
N PHE A 126 -12.04 -6.88 -9.86
CA PHE A 126 -12.86 -7.92 -10.49
C PHE A 126 -13.21 -9.04 -9.51
N MET A 127 -12.30 -9.42 -8.61
CA MET A 127 -12.55 -10.37 -7.53
C MET A 127 -13.57 -9.85 -6.51
N PHE A 128 -13.45 -8.59 -6.09
CA PHE A 128 -14.31 -7.99 -5.06
C PHE A 128 -15.69 -7.61 -5.57
N GLU A 129 -15.85 -7.44 -6.89
CA GLU A 129 -17.15 -7.15 -7.49
C GLU A 129 -18.20 -8.23 -7.20
N ASP A 130 -17.79 -9.50 -7.15
CA ASP A 130 -18.68 -10.63 -6.83
C ASP A 130 -19.03 -10.74 -5.35
N LEU A 131 -18.23 -10.12 -4.50
CA LEU A 131 -18.33 -10.33 -3.05
C LEU A 131 -19.25 -9.32 -2.38
N GLU A 132 -19.92 -8.45 -3.16
CA GLU A 132 -20.82 -7.40 -2.68
C GLU A 132 -20.24 -6.68 -1.44
N LEU A 133 -19.01 -6.16 -1.56
CA LEU A 133 -18.30 -5.49 -0.45
C LEU A 133 -18.31 -3.95 -0.57
N PRO A 134 -19.47 -3.26 -0.55
CA PRO A 134 -19.58 -1.82 -0.81
C PRO A 134 -18.87 -0.95 0.25
N ASN A 135 -18.63 -1.50 1.44
CA ASN A 135 -18.01 -0.79 2.56
C ASN A 135 -16.48 -0.84 2.54
N LEU A 136 -15.86 -1.65 1.68
CA LEU A 136 -14.40 -1.82 1.64
C LEU A 136 -13.69 -0.56 1.14
N VAL A 137 -14.23 0.11 0.11
CA VAL A 137 -13.69 1.34 -0.49
C VAL A 137 -13.63 2.51 0.50
N ARG A 138 -14.62 2.62 1.39
CA ARG A 138 -14.70 3.72 2.36
C ARG A 138 -13.66 3.60 3.48
N LYS A 139 -13.18 2.39 3.78
CA LYS A 139 -12.14 2.16 4.81
C LYS A 139 -10.72 2.46 4.32
N GLN A 140 -10.51 2.51 2.99
CA GLN A 140 -9.20 2.69 2.36
C GLN A 140 -8.56 4.07 2.64
N LEU A 141 -9.36 5.07 2.99
CA LEU A 141 -8.91 6.46 3.21
C LEU A 141 -8.36 6.73 4.63
N LYS A 142 -8.25 5.70 5.48
CA LYS A 142 -7.87 5.86 6.90
C LYS A 142 -6.46 5.40 7.26
N ASP A 143 -5.73 4.76 6.35
CA ASP A 143 -4.37 4.29 6.64
C ASP A 143 -3.37 5.42 6.35
N SER A 144 -2.90 6.03 7.42
CA SER A 144 -1.81 7.01 7.44
C SER A 144 -0.85 6.61 8.54
N ASP A 145 0.44 6.60 8.24
CA ASP A 145 1.49 6.33 9.22
C ASP A 145 1.28 7.22 10.45
N SER A 146 0.98 6.59 11.59
CA SER A 146 0.75 7.31 12.82
C SER A 146 2.08 7.48 13.54
N TYR A 147 2.45 8.73 13.77
CA TYR A 147 3.59 9.10 14.61
C TYR A 147 3.06 9.65 15.93
N LYS A 148 3.64 9.19 17.04
CA LYS A 148 3.36 9.77 18.36
C LYS A 148 4.49 10.70 18.74
N MET A 149 4.15 11.93 19.11
CA MET A 149 5.11 12.87 19.68
C MET A 149 5.36 12.49 21.14
N VAL A 150 6.60 12.14 21.46
CA VAL A 150 7.03 11.77 22.82
C VAL A 150 8.12 12.73 23.30
N LYS A 151 8.15 12.99 24.61
CA LYS A 151 9.16 13.86 25.23
C LYS A 151 10.54 13.19 25.15
N GLY A 152 11.44 13.76 24.37
CA GLY A 152 12.80 13.26 24.13
C GLY A 152 13.90 14.00 24.90
N GLY A 153 13.58 14.55 26.07
CA GLY A 153 14.53 15.30 26.91
C GLY A 153 14.46 16.82 26.73
N TYR A 154 15.61 17.49 26.83
CA TYR A 154 15.71 18.95 26.78
C TYR A 154 16.73 19.44 25.74
N LEU A 155 16.40 20.51 25.03
CA LEU A 155 17.30 21.23 24.13
C LEU A 155 17.68 22.57 24.75
N LYS A 156 18.81 23.14 24.34
CA LYS A 156 19.24 24.49 24.77
C LYS A 156 18.49 25.61 24.06
N GLU A 157 18.03 25.34 22.83
CA GLU A 157 17.31 26.29 21.98
C GLU A 157 15.99 25.67 21.51
N GLY A 158 14.99 26.50 21.29
CA GLY A 158 13.68 26.04 20.84
C GLY A 158 12.61 27.12 20.86
N ILE A 159 11.39 26.71 20.49
CA ILE A 159 10.23 27.61 20.45
C ILE A 159 9.84 28.00 21.89
N PRO A 160 9.55 29.28 22.19
CA PRO A 160 9.15 29.74 23.52
C PRO A 160 8.03 28.93 24.18
N ALA A 161 7.06 28.43 23.40
CA ALA A 161 5.97 27.58 23.88
C ALA A 161 6.45 26.24 24.50
N ARG A 162 7.67 25.79 24.18
CA ARG A 162 8.27 24.57 24.74
C ARG A 162 9.26 24.86 25.86
N LEU A 163 9.39 26.10 26.32
CA LEU A 163 10.33 26.46 27.39
C LEU A 163 10.01 25.69 28.67
N ASN A 164 11.02 24.99 29.21
CA ASN A 164 10.94 24.36 30.51
C ASN A 164 11.46 25.33 31.58
N VAL A 165 10.52 26.04 32.20
CA VAL A 165 10.83 27.06 33.22
C VAL A 165 11.61 26.49 34.40
N VAL A 166 11.19 25.33 34.91
CA VAL A 166 11.80 24.72 36.10
C VAL A 166 13.26 24.34 35.84
N GLN A 167 13.53 23.68 34.72
CA GLN A 167 14.89 23.25 34.38
C GLN A 167 15.78 24.45 34.04
N SER A 168 15.23 25.48 33.38
CA SER A 168 15.97 26.71 33.07
C SER A 168 16.36 27.49 34.32
N LEU A 169 15.40 27.67 35.25
CA LEU A 169 15.66 28.33 36.54
C LEU A 169 16.64 27.53 37.42
N ARG A 170 16.59 26.20 37.37
CA ARG A 170 17.58 25.34 38.05
C ARG A 170 18.99 25.56 37.51
N GLY A 171 19.14 25.65 36.18
CA GLY A 171 20.40 26.00 35.52
C GLY A 171 20.91 27.37 35.94
N ALA A 172 20.05 28.39 35.86
CA ALA A 172 20.38 29.75 36.25
C ALA A 172 20.80 29.87 37.72
N LYS A 173 20.10 29.18 38.63
CA LYS A 173 20.46 29.14 40.05
C LYS A 173 21.84 28.49 40.26
N ALA A 174 22.12 27.37 39.59
CA ALA A 174 23.41 26.71 39.68
C ALA A 174 24.55 27.61 39.18
N ARG A 175 24.37 28.27 38.03
CA ARG A 175 25.33 29.24 37.48
C ARG A 175 25.59 30.40 38.45
N ARG A 176 24.53 30.99 39.01
CA ARG A 176 24.65 32.09 39.99
C ARG A 176 25.36 31.68 41.27
N ILE A 177 25.18 30.43 41.73
CA ILE A 177 25.91 29.89 42.89
C ILE A 177 27.39 29.73 42.53
N ALA A 178 27.70 29.17 41.36
CA ALA A 178 29.08 28.96 40.91
C ALA A 178 29.84 30.28 40.72
N LEU A 179 29.26 31.25 40.00
CA LEU A 179 29.87 32.56 39.74
C LEU A 179 29.91 33.44 41.00
N GLY A 180 28.86 33.39 41.83
CA GLY A 180 28.74 34.21 43.03
C GLY A 180 29.48 33.66 44.25
N GLY A 181 29.91 32.39 44.24
CA GLY A 181 30.47 31.72 45.41
C GLY A 181 31.79 32.29 45.90
N ALA A 182 32.69 32.70 44.99
CA ALA A 182 33.95 33.36 45.36
C ALA A 182 33.69 34.78 45.89
N ILE A 183 32.83 35.54 45.22
CA ILE A 183 32.50 36.93 45.58
C ILE A 183 31.80 36.99 46.94
N ARG A 184 30.91 36.03 47.27
CA ARG A 184 30.28 35.98 48.59
C ARG A 184 31.27 35.66 49.71
N ARG A 185 32.32 34.87 49.45
CA ARG A 185 33.39 34.63 50.43
C ARG A 185 34.25 35.86 50.63
N GLU A 186 34.58 36.57 49.54
CA GLU A 186 35.27 37.87 49.57
C GLU A 186 34.47 38.89 50.40
N ILE A 187 33.16 39.00 50.17
CA ILE A 187 32.28 39.89 50.93
C ILE A 187 32.29 39.55 52.43
N ARG A 188 32.15 38.27 52.80
CA ARG A 188 32.18 37.87 54.22
C ARG A 188 33.50 38.21 54.89
N ALA A 189 34.63 37.94 54.22
CA ALA A 189 35.94 38.26 54.75
C ALA A 189 36.14 39.78 54.95
N LEU A 190 35.65 40.59 54.00
CA LEU A 190 35.68 42.06 54.11
C LEU A 190 34.74 42.59 55.20
N GLU A 191 33.58 41.96 55.41
CA GLU A 191 32.65 42.28 56.50
C GLU A 191 33.29 41.96 57.86
N GLU A 192 33.93 40.79 58.00
CA GLU A 192 34.70 40.41 59.19
C GLU A 192 35.89 41.36 59.45
N GLU A 193 36.63 41.77 58.41
CA GLU A 193 37.72 42.75 58.52
C GLU A 193 37.19 44.12 58.98
N LEU A 194 36.02 44.53 58.46
CA LEU A 194 35.38 45.79 58.84
C LEU A 194 34.91 45.78 60.30
N GLU A 195 34.39 44.66 60.78
CA GLU A 195 33.98 44.49 62.18
C GLU A 195 35.18 44.48 63.15
N ALA A 196 36.31 43.90 62.74
CA ALA A 196 37.54 43.89 63.53
C ALA A 196 38.23 45.27 63.61
N LEU A 197 38.02 46.13 62.62
CA LEU A 197 38.52 47.51 62.60
C LEU A 197 37.65 48.41 63.49
N GLY A 198 38.14 48.75 64.68
CA GLY A 198 37.50 49.75 65.55
C GLY A 198 37.42 51.14 64.91
N GLU A 199 36.70 52.08 65.54
CA GLU A 199 36.47 53.44 65.00
C GLU A 199 37.74 54.27 64.79
N MET A 200 38.86 53.87 65.38
CA MET A 200 40.14 54.60 65.37
C MET A 200 40.95 54.43 64.07
N ALA A 201 40.60 53.49 63.18
CA ALA A 201 41.30 53.21 61.92
C ALA A 201 40.54 53.75 60.69
N SER A 202 40.31 55.07 60.65
CA SER A 202 39.43 55.74 59.68
C SER A 202 39.80 55.52 58.21
N GLU A 203 41.09 55.55 57.85
CA GLU A 203 41.56 55.38 56.47
C GLU A 203 41.40 53.94 55.99
N ARG A 204 41.85 52.97 56.79
CA ARG A 204 41.77 51.55 56.45
C ARG A 204 40.32 51.06 56.36
N ARG A 205 39.46 51.56 57.25
CA ARG A 205 38.02 51.29 57.22
C ARG A 205 37.39 51.76 55.91
N ARG A 206 37.74 52.96 55.44
CA ARG A 206 37.24 53.52 54.17
C ARG A 206 37.69 52.71 52.95
N GLU A 207 38.91 52.15 52.98
CA GLU A 207 39.38 51.23 51.93
C GLU A 207 38.55 49.93 51.89
N VAL A 208 38.33 49.31 53.05
CA VAL A 208 37.56 48.05 53.16
C VAL A 208 36.10 48.29 52.73
N GLU A 209 35.49 49.40 53.14
CA GLU A 209 34.15 49.81 52.68
C GLU A 209 34.08 49.96 51.16
N TYR A 210 35.10 50.56 50.54
CA TYR A 210 35.18 50.68 49.08
C TYR A 210 35.29 49.31 48.39
N GLN A 211 36.14 48.42 48.90
CA GLN A 211 36.27 47.06 48.35
C GLN A 211 34.98 46.25 48.53
N LEU A 212 34.31 46.39 49.68
CA LEU A 212 33.03 45.75 49.97
C LEU A 212 31.94 46.23 48.99
N GLU A 213 31.86 47.53 48.75
CA GLU A 213 30.92 48.09 47.78
C GLU A 213 31.20 47.57 46.36
N ARG A 214 32.48 47.52 45.97
CA ARG A 214 32.91 46.96 44.68
C ARG A 214 32.55 45.48 44.55
N ALA A 215 32.76 44.67 45.58
CA ALA A 215 32.41 43.26 45.60
C ALA A 215 30.89 43.04 45.54
N ARG A 216 30.11 43.85 46.27
CA ARG A 216 28.63 43.85 46.21
C ARG A 216 28.11 44.22 44.82
N ARG A 217 28.69 45.24 44.17
CA ARG A 217 28.36 45.61 42.77
C ARG A 217 28.64 44.46 41.81
N ARG A 218 29.80 43.79 41.94
CA ARG A 218 30.15 42.60 41.14
C ARG A 218 29.14 41.46 41.34
N LEU A 219 28.68 41.23 42.56
CA LEU A 219 27.68 40.19 42.85
C LEU A 219 26.31 40.51 42.22
N ASN A 220 25.88 41.77 42.28
CA ASN A 220 24.61 42.23 41.72
C ASN A 220 24.61 42.24 40.19
N ASN A 221 25.77 42.43 39.57
CA ASN A 221 25.91 42.39 38.11
C ASN A 221 25.75 40.99 37.50
N ILE A 222 25.67 39.92 38.31
CA ILE A 222 25.44 38.56 37.79
C ILE A 222 23.98 38.45 37.31
N PRO A 223 23.74 38.23 36.00
CA PRO A 223 22.39 38.19 35.44
C PRO A 223 21.54 37.09 36.07
N PHE A 224 20.26 37.39 36.34
CA PHE A 224 19.31 36.44 36.91
C PHE A 224 19.05 35.25 35.98
N LEU A 225 18.92 35.52 34.68
CA LEU A 225 18.69 34.56 33.61
C LEU A 225 19.60 34.91 32.44
N ASP A 226 20.09 33.90 31.73
CA ASP A 226 20.96 34.02 30.56
C ASP A 226 20.49 33.02 29.50
N ASP A 227 20.80 33.26 28.23
CA ASP A 227 20.34 32.42 27.12
C ASP A 227 20.88 30.99 27.23
N PHE A 228 22.09 30.86 27.78
CA PHE A 228 22.71 29.56 28.09
C PHE A 228 21.96 28.73 29.15
N ASP A 229 21.15 29.38 29.99
CA ASP A 229 20.36 28.69 31.02
C ASP A 229 19.05 28.14 30.46
N LEU A 230 18.59 28.63 29.32
CA LEU A 230 17.31 28.24 28.73
C LEU A 230 17.33 26.76 28.33
N ARG A 231 16.25 26.07 28.67
CA ARG A 231 16.01 24.66 28.33
C ARG A 231 14.60 24.50 27.78
N TYR A 232 14.47 23.82 26.65
CA TYR A 232 13.21 23.59 25.96
C TYR A 232 12.89 22.11 25.95
N ASN A 233 11.63 21.74 26.13
CA ASN A 233 11.19 20.35 26.04
C ASN A 233 11.36 19.87 24.60
N ASN A 234 12.18 18.85 24.41
CA ASN A 234 12.34 18.19 23.12
C ASN A 234 11.17 17.24 22.87
N MET A 235 10.58 17.31 21.68
CA MET A 235 9.56 16.36 21.26
C MET A 235 10.09 15.61 20.05
N ILE A 236 10.28 14.31 20.19
CA ILE A 236 10.77 13.43 19.13
C ILE A 236 9.57 12.65 18.59
N GLN A 237 9.56 12.46 17.28
CA GLN A 237 8.61 11.54 16.64
C GLN A 237 9.07 10.12 16.92
N GLN A 238 8.27 9.38 17.67
CA GLN A 238 8.49 7.96 17.86
C GLN A 238 7.52 7.21 16.93
N PRO A 239 8.03 6.31 16.07
CA PRO A 239 7.14 5.44 15.30
C PRO A 239 6.37 4.59 16.29
N THR A 240 5.05 4.64 16.23
CA THR A 240 4.24 3.62 16.90
C THR A 240 4.39 2.33 16.10
N PRO A 241 4.75 1.20 16.73
CA PRO A 241 4.97 -0.04 16.00
C PRO A 241 3.72 -0.38 15.19
N THR A 242 3.91 -0.59 13.90
CA THR A 242 2.86 -1.02 13.01
C THR A 242 2.41 -2.40 13.45
N THR A 243 1.09 -2.58 13.53
CA THR A 243 0.48 -3.84 13.92
C THR A 243 0.92 -4.91 12.91
N SER A 244 1.63 -5.93 13.39
CA SER A 244 1.86 -7.16 12.62
C SER A 244 0.68 -8.11 12.90
N ALA A 245 0.20 -8.80 11.88
CA ALA A 245 -0.89 -9.76 12.01
C ALA A 245 -0.44 -11.14 11.52
N VAL A 246 -0.85 -12.18 12.22
CA VAL A 246 -0.64 -13.58 11.81
C VAL A 246 -2.01 -14.18 11.48
N MET A 247 -2.12 -14.79 10.30
CA MET A 247 -3.31 -15.48 9.83
C MET A 247 -3.11 -17.00 9.96
N PHE A 248 -3.85 -17.62 10.87
CA PHE A 248 -3.89 -19.09 10.99
C PHE A 248 -5.02 -19.65 10.12
N CYS A 249 -4.64 -20.44 9.11
CA CYS A 249 -5.56 -21.17 8.25
C CYS A 249 -5.70 -22.60 8.76
N LEU A 250 -6.82 -22.89 9.41
CA LEU A 250 -7.16 -24.22 9.90
C LEU A 250 -8.16 -24.87 8.94
N MET A 251 -7.81 -26.03 8.36
CA MET A 251 -8.73 -26.79 7.48
C MET A 251 -8.75 -28.27 7.84
N ASP A 252 -9.95 -28.87 7.77
CA ASP A 252 -10.14 -30.31 7.86
C ASP A 252 -9.82 -30.95 6.49
N VAL A 253 -9.11 -32.09 6.48
CA VAL A 253 -8.81 -32.84 5.24
C VAL A 253 -9.66 -34.11 5.13
N SER A 254 -10.57 -34.33 6.09
CA SER A 254 -11.46 -35.50 6.12
C SER A 254 -12.30 -35.65 4.85
N GLY A 255 -12.88 -36.85 4.67
CA GLY A 255 -13.72 -37.17 3.52
C GLY A 255 -14.97 -36.30 3.35
N SER A 256 -15.33 -35.48 4.35
CA SER A 256 -16.43 -34.50 4.25
C SER A 256 -16.08 -33.28 3.38
N MET A 257 -14.80 -33.03 3.14
CA MET A 257 -14.30 -31.87 2.38
C MET A 257 -14.16 -32.21 0.91
N THR A 258 -15.27 -32.06 0.17
CA THR A 258 -15.30 -32.20 -1.29
C THR A 258 -14.45 -31.12 -1.98
N GLN A 259 -14.09 -31.34 -3.24
CA GLN A 259 -13.28 -30.39 -4.02
C GLN A 259 -13.91 -28.99 -4.06
N ASP A 260 -15.23 -28.92 -4.22
CA ASP A 260 -15.96 -27.64 -4.26
C ASP A 260 -15.87 -26.87 -2.94
N ILE A 261 -15.88 -27.57 -1.80
CA ILE A 261 -15.73 -26.95 -0.48
C ILE A 261 -14.29 -26.46 -0.28
N LYS A 262 -13.29 -27.22 -0.73
CA LYS A 262 -11.88 -26.80 -0.71
C LYS A 262 -11.64 -25.56 -1.55
N ASP A 263 -12.25 -25.49 -2.74
CA ASP A 263 -12.16 -24.33 -3.62
C ASP A 263 -12.83 -23.10 -2.98
N LEU A 264 -13.99 -23.27 -2.33
CA LEU A 264 -14.65 -22.20 -1.58
C LEU A 264 -13.80 -21.72 -0.41
N ALA A 265 -13.19 -22.63 0.35
CA ALA A 265 -12.32 -22.30 1.46
C ALA A 265 -11.05 -21.58 0.99
N LYS A 266 -10.47 -21.99 -0.14
CA LYS A 266 -9.34 -21.30 -0.78
C LYS A 266 -9.69 -19.85 -1.11
N ARG A 267 -10.84 -19.62 -1.74
CA ARG A 267 -11.33 -18.25 -2.03
C ARG A 267 -11.50 -17.44 -0.74
N PHE A 268 -12.07 -18.02 0.31
CA PHE A 268 -12.20 -17.35 1.59
C PHE A 268 -10.85 -16.94 2.20
N PHE A 269 -9.87 -17.85 2.24
CA PHE A 269 -8.55 -17.55 2.80
C PHE A 269 -7.77 -16.53 1.97
N VAL A 270 -7.87 -16.59 0.63
CA VAL A 270 -7.33 -15.54 -0.27
C VAL A 270 -7.88 -14.18 0.11
N LEU A 271 -9.20 -14.06 0.27
CA LEU A 271 -9.85 -12.79 0.58
C LEU A 271 -9.47 -12.26 1.96
N LEU A 272 -9.37 -13.16 2.95
CA LEU A 272 -8.92 -12.81 4.29
C LEU A 272 -7.45 -12.34 4.27
N HIS A 273 -6.57 -13.05 3.56
CA HIS A 273 -5.17 -12.67 3.43
C HIS A 273 -5.02 -11.29 2.78
N LEU A 274 -5.74 -11.03 1.70
CA LEU A 274 -5.76 -9.73 1.03
C LEU A 274 -6.29 -8.62 1.93
N PHE A 275 -7.35 -8.90 2.69
CA PHE A 275 -7.90 -7.96 3.67
C PHE A 275 -6.87 -7.63 4.75
N LEU A 276 -6.16 -8.63 5.28
CA LEU A 276 -5.13 -8.43 6.29
C LEU A 276 -3.93 -7.68 5.69
N LYS A 277 -3.42 -8.08 4.52
CA LYS A 277 -2.29 -7.42 3.85
C LYS A 277 -2.57 -5.96 3.52
N ARG A 278 -3.85 -5.62 3.36
CA ARG A 278 -4.30 -4.24 3.17
C ARG A 278 -4.25 -3.42 4.46
N HIS A 279 -4.62 -4.01 5.60
CA HIS A 279 -4.75 -3.32 6.89
C HIS A 279 -3.50 -3.38 7.77
N TYR A 280 -2.61 -4.34 7.49
CA TYR A 280 -1.42 -4.61 8.27
C TYR A 280 -0.22 -4.62 7.33
N GLU A 281 0.84 -3.90 7.69
CA GLU A 281 2.08 -3.83 6.88
C GLU A 281 2.79 -5.18 6.78
N LYS A 282 2.71 -5.98 7.84
CA LYS A 282 3.31 -7.31 7.93
C LYS A 282 2.23 -8.32 8.24
N THR A 283 2.01 -9.21 7.28
CA THR A 283 1.13 -10.37 7.44
C THR A 283 1.90 -11.65 7.23
N GLU A 284 1.82 -12.53 8.22
CA GLU A 284 2.33 -13.89 8.14
C GLU A 284 1.16 -14.86 8.03
N VAL A 285 1.32 -15.94 7.27
CA VAL A 285 0.28 -16.95 7.04
C VAL A 285 0.81 -18.30 7.43
N VAL A 286 0.08 -18.98 8.32
CA VAL A 286 0.40 -20.32 8.81
C VAL A 286 -0.74 -21.25 8.43
N PHE A 287 -0.42 -22.36 7.74
CA PHE A 287 -1.41 -23.35 7.34
C PHE A 287 -1.32 -24.57 8.26
N ILE A 288 -2.43 -24.91 8.89
CA ILE A 288 -2.55 -26.05 9.79
C ILE A 288 -3.66 -26.95 9.26
N ARG A 289 -3.28 -28.14 8.80
CA ARG A 289 -4.24 -29.17 8.44
C ARG A 289 -4.50 -30.06 9.64
N HIS A 290 -5.72 -30.54 9.77
CA HIS A 290 -6.06 -31.52 10.81
C HIS A 290 -6.88 -32.66 10.26
N HIS A 291 -6.54 -33.86 10.73
CA HIS A 291 -7.31 -35.08 10.58
C HIS A 291 -7.36 -35.73 11.97
N THR A 292 -6.64 -36.83 12.17
CA THR A 292 -6.40 -37.48 13.47
C THR A 292 -5.24 -36.81 14.23
N LYS A 293 -4.27 -36.26 13.50
CA LYS A 293 -3.23 -35.37 14.01
C LYS A 293 -3.28 -34.04 13.26
N ALA A 294 -2.71 -33.01 13.88
CA ALA A 294 -2.54 -31.72 13.24
C ALA A 294 -1.07 -31.52 12.91
N ASP A 295 -0.81 -31.02 11.71
CA ASP A 295 0.53 -30.75 11.20
C ASP A 295 0.53 -29.36 10.55
N GLU A 296 1.62 -28.62 10.74
CA GLU A 296 1.90 -27.41 9.99
C GLU A 296 2.37 -27.81 8.59
N VAL A 297 1.75 -27.22 7.57
CA VAL A 297 1.99 -27.59 6.18
C VAL A 297 2.18 -26.36 5.31
N ASP A 298 2.72 -26.60 4.12
CA ASP A 298 2.73 -25.58 3.09
C ASP A 298 1.34 -25.42 2.43
N GLU A 299 1.22 -24.38 1.61
CA GLU A 299 -0.05 -24.08 0.94
C GLU A 299 -0.50 -25.20 -0.02
N GLN A 300 0.44 -25.85 -0.71
CA GLN A 300 0.09 -26.88 -1.69
C GLN A 300 -0.49 -28.11 -1.00
N GLU A 301 0.17 -28.57 0.06
CA GLU A 301 -0.28 -29.69 0.85
C GLU A 301 -1.60 -29.37 1.56
N PHE A 302 -1.80 -28.13 2.00
CA PHE A 302 -3.05 -27.68 2.63
C PHE A 302 -4.29 -27.84 1.74
N PHE A 303 -4.23 -27.45 0.44
CA PHE A 303 -5.40 -27.52 -0.45
C PHE A 303 -5.51 -28.83 -1.25
N TYR A 304 -4.38 -29.41 -1.66
CA TYR A 304 -4.38 -30.52 -2.62
C TYR A 304 -4.20 -31.90 -1.97
N SER A 305 -3.75 -31.98 -0.71
CA SER A 305 -3.66 -33.28 -0.03
C SER A 305 -5.06 -33.89 0.18
N ARG A 306 -5.17 -35.20 -0.07
CA ARG A 306 -6.34 -35.99 0.27
C ARG A 306 -5.90 -37.07 1.25
N GLU A 307 -6.31 -36.93 2.50
CA GLU A 307 -6.06 -37.91 3.53
C GLU A 307 -7.39 -38.40 4.08
N THR A 308 -7.63 -39.70 3.96
CA THR A 308 -8.79 -40.35 4.56
C THR A 308 -8.50 -40.62 6.03
N GLY A 309 -9.12 -39.85 6.91
CA GLY A 309 -9.02 -40.01 8.36
C GLY A 309 -10.25 -39.47 9.09
N GLY A 310 -10.32 -39.69 10.41
CA GLY A 310 -11.29 -39.02 11.28
C GLY A 310 -10.92 -37.55 11.52
N THR A 311 -11.84 -36.77 12.07
CA THR A 311 -11.66 -35.33 12.33
C THR A 311 -11.55 -35.04 13.83
N VAL A 312 -10.39 -34.58 14.28
CA VAL A 312 -10.15 -34.13 15.66
C VAL A 312 -9.61 -32.71 15.67
N VAL A 313 -10.52 -31.73 15.84
CA VAL A 313 -10.20 -30.29 15.80
C VAL A 313 -9.30 -29.86 16.96
N SER A 314 -9.36 -30.54 18.11
CA SER A 314 -8.57 -30.16 19.30
C SER A 314 -7.07 -30.21 19.04
N SER A 315 -6.60 -31.18 18.24
CA SER A 315 -5.19 -31.29 17.86
C SER A 315 -4.69 -30.04 17.12
N ALA A 316 -5.53 -29.44 16.29
CA ALA A 316 -5.20 -28.23 15.51
C ALA A 316 -5.08 -26.99 16.39
N LEU A 317 -5.96 -26.86 17.39
CA LEU A 317 -5.94 -25.75 18.34
C LEU A 317 -4.74 -25.82 19.30
N GLU A 318 -4.35 -27.03 19.70
CA GLU A 318 -3.13 -27.25 20.49
C GLU A 318 -1.89 -26.85 19.70
N LEU A 319 -1.76 -27.31 18.45
CA LEU A 319 -0.65 -26.94 17.58
C LEU A 319 -0.60 -25.43 17.32
N MET A 320 -1.75 -24.81 17.02
CA MET A 320 -1.85 -23.35 16.86
C MET A 320 -1.35 -22.62 18.11
N LYS A 321 -1.72 -23.09 19.31
CA LYS A 321 -1.27 -22.49 20.56
C LYS A 321 0.25 -22.62 20.74
N THR A 322 0.84 -23.74 20.35
CA THR A 322 2.29 -23.94 20.38
C THR A 322 2.99 -22.95 19.44
N ILE A 323 2.52 -22.82 18.19
CA ILE A 323 3.11 -21.89 17.21
C ILE A 323 2.99 -20.43 17.66
N VAL A 324 1.88 -20.06 18.33
CA VAL A 324 1.71 -18.69 18.89
C VAL A 324 2.68 -18.40 20.06
N GLN A 325 3.19 -19.44 20.74
CA GLN A 325 4.10 -19.28 21.87
C GLN A 325 5.58 -19.28 21.49
N GLU A 326 5.93 -19.72 20.27
CA GLU A 326 7.28 -19.64 19.71
C GLU A 326 7.66 -18.22 19.30
#